data_AF-A0A538CMN9-F1
#
_entry.id   AF-A0A538CMN9-F1
#
_cell.length_a   1.000
_cell.length_b   1.000
_cell.length_c   1.000
_cell.angle_alpha   90.00
_cell.angle_beta   90.00
_cell.angle_gamma   90.00
#
_symmetry.space_group_name_H-M   'P 1'
#
loop_
_entity.id
_entity.type
_entity.pdbx_description
1 polymer ?
#
loop_
_entity_poly.entity_id
_entity_poly.type
_entity_poly.pdbx_seq_one_letter_code
_entity_poly.pdbx_strand_id
1 'polypeptide(L)'
;IPELKARNYQVRTLGERLAVNTVIQGTAADVMKLAMVRCHRALHDQGLKTRLILTIHDELLFEGPPDETDASVELIRREMAAPWEHEPPLDVDVGVGANWLEAK
;
A
#
# COMPACT_ATOMS: atom_id res chain seq x y z
N ILE A 1 15.08 14.76 13.15
CA ILE A 1 14.95 16.00 12.33
C ILE A 1 15.71 17.13 13.03
N PRO A 2 17.03 17.20 12.84
CA PRO A 2 17.91 18.19 13.47
C PRO A 2 17.55 19.65 13.13
N GLU A 3 16.94 19.88 11.97
CA GLU A 3 16.54 21.18 11.42
C GLU A 3 15.62 21.95 12.35
N LEU A 4 14.83 21.26 13.19
CA LEU A 4 13.97 21.86 14.21
C LEU A 4 14.75 22.70 15.23
N LYS A 5 16.03 22.38 15.46
CA LYS A 5 16.90 23.12 16.40
C LYS A 5 17.58 24.32 15.74
N ALA A 6 17.37 24.56 14.44
CA ALA A 6 18.05 25.62 13.72
C ALA A 6 17.58 27.02 14.17
N ARG A 7 18.54 27.95 14.30
CA ARG A 7 18.25 29.37 14.50
C ARG A 7 17.76 30.06 13.23
N ASN A 8 18.21 29.59 12.06
CA ASN A 8 17.74 30.10 10.78
C ASN A 8 16.27 29.71 10.59
N TYR A 9 15.42 30.71 10.37
CA TYR A 9 13.97 30.55 10.23
C TYR A 9 13.59 29.58 9.11
N GLN A 10 14.20 29.72 7.92
CA GLN A 10 13.89 28.88 6.76
C GLN A 10 14.25 27.41 7.01
N VAL A 11 15.39 27.16 7.66
CA VAL A 11 15.82 25.81 8.03
C VAL A 11 14.87 25.20 9.05
N ARG A 12 14.43 25.97 10.06
CA ARG A 12 13.46 25.49 11.05
C ARG A 12 12.10 25.15 10.41
N THR A 13 11.60 26.00 9.51
CA THR A 13 10.34 25.73 8.77
C THR A 13 10.45 24.48 7.89
N LEU A 14 11.63 24.21 7.30
CA LEU A 14 11.86 22.92 6.63
C LEU A 14 11.75 21.75 7.61
N GLY A 15 12.37 21.86 8.78
CA GLY A 15 12.27 20.85 9.84
C GLY A 15 10.84 20.59 10.29
N GLU A 16 10.01 21.62 10.43
CA GLU A 16 8.59 21.49 10.77
C GLU A 16 7.83 20.70 9.70
N ARG A 17 8.06 20.98 8.41
CA ARG A 17 7.45 20.24 7.29
C ARG A 17 7.90 18.78 7.25
N LEU A 18 9.19 18.54 7.45
CA LEU A 18 9.73 17.18 7.51
C LEU A 18 9.10 16.40 8.66
N ALA A 19 8.93 17.02 9.84
CA ALA A 19 8.38 16.35 11.01
C ALA A 19 6.95 15.86 10.79
N VAL A 20 6.12 16.67 10.13
CA VAL A 20 4.76 16.28 9.79
C VAL A 20 4.76 15.22 8.68
N ASN A 21 5.48 15.47 7.58
CA ASN A 21 5.43 14.60 6.41
C ASN A 21 6.04 13.22 6.66
N THR A 22 7.13 13.13 7.45
CA THR A 22 7.77 11.85 7.76
C THR A 22 6.83 10.91 8.51
N VAL A 23 6.00 11.42 9.43
CA VAL A 23 5.03 10.58 10.14
C VAL A 23 3.96 10.09 9.16
N ILE A 24 3.40 10.97 8.34
CA ILE A 24 2.30 10.63 7.41
C ILE A 24 2.78 9.65 6.33
N GLN A 25 3.85 9.99 5.62
CA GLN A 25 4.38 9.18 4.52
C GLN A 25 5.04 7.89 5.02
N GLY A 26 5.73 7.94 6.17
CA GLY A 26 6.32 6.76 6.79
C GLY A 26 5.25 5.75 7.19
N THR A 27 4.18 6.21 7.84
CA THR A 27 3.06 5.35 8.22
C THR A 27 2.39 4.72 6.99
N ALA A 28 2.13 5.51 5.94
CA ALA A 28 1.58 4.97 4.69
C ALA A 28 2.49 3.90 4.06
N ALA A 29 3.81 4.13 4.06
CA ALA A 29 4.78 3.16 3.55
C ALA A 29 4.83 1.88 4.40
N ASP A 30 4.68 1.97 5.71
CA ASP A 30 4.68 0.82 6.62
C ASP A 30 3.39 -0.01 6.47
N VAL A 31 2.23 0.65 6.34
CA VAL A 31 0.95 0.01 6.03
C VAL A 31 1.05 -0.75 4.70
N MET A 32 1.57 -0.11 3.65
CA MET A 32 1.71 -0.74 2.34
C MET A 32 2.61 -1.97 2.37
N LYS A 33 3.77 -1.90 3.04
CA LYS A 33 4.67 -3.06 3.18
C LYS A 33 3.99 -4.21 3.93
N LEU A 34 3.21 -3.91 4.96
CA LEU A 34 2.48 -4.94 5.69
C LEU A 34 1.39 -5.58 4.81
N ALA A 35 0.65 -4.78 4.05
CA ALA A 35 -0.31 -5.26 3.05
C ALA A 35 0.35 -6.21 2.04
N MET A 36 1.50 -5.84 1.48
CA MET A 36 2.25 -6.68 0.54
C MET A 36 2.59 -8.05 1.14
N VAL A 37 3.11 -8.09 2.36
CA VAL A 37 3.46 -9.35 3.05
C VAL A 37 2.21 -10.19 3.32
N ARG A 38 1.11 -9.57 3.71
CA ARG A 38 -0.15 -10.25 4.00
C ARG A 38 -0.80 -10.82 2.75
N CYS A 39 -0.93 -10.03 1.67
CA CYS A 39 -1.42 -10.51 0.38
C CYS A 39 -0.59 -11.69 -0.10
N HIS A 40 0.74 -11.58 -0.06
CA HIS A 40 1.63 -12.66 -0.48
C HIS A 40 1.40 -13.96 0.30
N ARG A 41 1.32 -13.88 1.63
CA ARG A 41 1.04 -15.05 2.47
C ARG A 41 -0.33 -15.64 2.21
N ALA A 42 -1.36 -14.80 2.14
CA ALA A 42 -2.73 -15.26 1.95
C ALA A 42 -2.95 -15.92 0.58
N LEU A 43 -2.34 -15.39 -0.49
CA LEU A 43 -2.33 -16.02 -1.82
C LEU A 43 -1.65 -17.40 -1.78
N HIS A 44 -0.49 -17.48 -1.13
CA HIS A 44 0.24 -18.73 -0.97
C HIS A 44 -0.55 -19.77 -0.16
N ASP A 45 -1.15 -19.38 0.96
CA ASP A 45 -1.88 -20.28 1.85
C ASP A 45 -3.17 -20.83 1.21
N GLN A 46 -3.75 -20.10 0.26
CA GLN A 46 -4.86 -20.58 -0.57
C GLN A 46 -4.42 -21.36 -1.81
N GLY A 47 -3.11 -21.48 -2.07
CA GLY A 47 -2.58 -22.17 -3.24
C GLY A 47 -2.86 -21.47 -4.57
N LEU A 48 -3.13 -20.16 -4.54
CA LEU A 48 -3.37 -19.35 -5.73
C LEU A 48 -2.05 -19.10 -6.47
N LYS A 49 -2.13 -19.03 -7.81
CA LYS A 49 -1.00 -18.71 -8.68
C LYS A 49 -0.87 -17.20 -8.90
N THR A 50 -1.89 -16.42 -8.58
CA THR A 50 -1.83 -14.95 -8.55
C THR A 50 -0.64 -14.46 -7.72
N ARG A 51 0.11 -13.49 -8.24
CA ARG A 51 1.33 -12.95 -7.62
C ARG A 51 1.41 -11.43 -7.76
N LEU A 52 2.03 -10.79 -6.76
CA LEU A 52 2.37 -9.37 -6.81
C LEU A 52 3.51 -9.14 -7.80
N ILE A 53 3.32 -8.22 -8.75
CA ILE A 53 4.30 -7.88 -9.79
C ILE A 53 5.00 -6.57 -9.47
N LEU A 54 4.24 -5.56 -9.04
CA LEU A 54 4.75 -4.20 -8.96
C LEU A 54 4.00 -3.38 -7.91
N THR A 55 4.70 -2.40 -7.35
CA THR A 55 4.16 -1.44 -6.37
C THR A 55 4.43 -0.02 -6.85
N ILE A 56 3.41 0.83 -6.90
CA ILE A 56 3.55 2.27 -7.22
C ILE A 56 2.87 3.06 -6.13
N HIS A 57 3.66 3.66 -5.25
CA HIS A 57 3.15 4.47 -4.14
C HIS A 57 2.11 3.70 -3.30
N ASP A 58 0.82 3.94 -3.56
CA ASP A 58 -0.36 3.38 -2.91
C ASP A 58 -1.06 2.25 -3.72
N GLU A 59 -0.51 1.86 -4.87
CA GLU A 59 -1.05 0.82 -5.75
C GLU A 59 -0.22 -0.48 -5.74
N LEU A 60 -0.91 -1.62 -5.81
CA LEU A 60 -0.32 -2.94 -5.97
C LEU A 60 -0.86 -3.60 -7.25
N LEU A 61 0.04 -4.01 -8.15
CA LEU A 61 -0.31 -4.70 -9.39
C LEU A 61 -0.08 -6.21 -9.25
N PHE A 62 -1.11 -6.99 -9.53
CA PHE A 62 -1.07 -8.45 -9.48
C PHE A 62 -1.29 -9.05 -10.87
N GLU A 63 -0.76 -10.26 -11.08
CA GLU A 63 -0.97 -11.07 -12.28
C GLU A 63 -1.31 -12.50 -11.86
N GLY A 64 -2.32 -13.10 -12.49
CA GLY A 64 -2.74 -14.47 -12.21
C GLY A 64 -3.66 -15.07 -13.27
N PRO A 65 -4.00 -16.36 -13.14
CA PRO A 65 -4.95 -17.04 -14.03
C PRO A 65 -6.36 -16.40 -13.98
N PRO A 66 -7.08 -16.29 -15.11
CA PRO A 66 -8.42 -15.68 -15.13
C PRO A 66 -9.45 -16.39 -14.23
N ASP A 67 -9.31 -17.69 -14.02
CA ASP A 67 -10.17 -18.50 -13.14
C ASP A 67 -9.96 -18.21 -11.65
N GLU A 68 -8.87 -17.55 -11.27
CA GLU A 68 -8.59 -17.14 -9.89
C GLU A 68 -9.04 -15.70 -9.59
N THR A 69 -9.60 -14.97 -10.58
CA THR A 69 -9.88 -13.53 -10.49
C THR A 69 -10.70 -13.16 -9.26
N ASP A 70 -11.91 -13.72 -9.12
CA ASP A 70 -12.82 -13.33 -8.04
C ASP A 70 -12.24 -13.66 -6.65
N ALA A 71 -11.64 -14.84 -6.51
CA ALA A 71 -11.01 -15.27 -5.27
C ALA A 71 -9.80 -14.38 -4.90
N SER A 72 -8.99 -14.01 -5.90
CA SER A 72 -7.83 -13.14 -5.71
C SER A 72 -8.26 -11.73 -5.34
N VAL A 73 -9.25 -11.17 -6.03
CA VAL A 73 -9.77 -9.80 -5.79
C VAL A 73 -10.27 -9.67 -4.36
N GLU A 74 -11.12 -10.60 -3.90
CA GLU A 74 -11.66 -10.57 -2.54
C GLU A 74 -10.56 -10.68 -1.48
N LEU A 75 -9.63 -11.62 -1.67
CA LEU A 75 -8.53 -11.83 -0.75
C LEU A 75 -7.57 -10.64 -0.70
N ILE A 76 -7.19 -10.09 -1.85
CA ILE A 76 -6.27 -8.95 -1.94
C ILE A 76 -6.91 -7.71 -1.31
N ARG A 77 -8.17 -7.40 -1.64
CA ARG A 77 -8.91 -6.27 -1.03
C ARG A 77 -8.90 -6.36 0.49
N ARG A 78 -9.22 -7.54 1.03
CA ARG A 78 -9.22 -7.78 2.48
C ARG A 78 -7.83 -7.58 3.08
N GLU A 79 -6.79 -8.22 2.53
CA GLU A 79 -5.45 -8.17 3.09
C GLU A 79 -4.76 -6.81 2.90
N MET A 80 -5.17 -6.00 1.92
CA MET A 80 -4.69 -4.63 1.75
C MET A 80 -5.22 -3.67 2.81
N ALA A 81 -6.48 -3.81 3.23
CA ALA A 81 -7.07 -2.96 4.27
C ALA A 81 -6.73 -3.43 5.70
N ALA A 82 -6.52 -4.73 5.89
CA ALA A 82 -6.36 -5.33 7.21
C ALA A 82 -5.16 -4.86 8.07
N PRO A 83 -4.05 -4.29 7.54
CA PRO A 83 -3.02 -3.63 8.34
C PRO A 83 -3.48 -2.41 9.14
N TRP A 84 -4.64 -1.84 8.82
CA TRP A 84 -5.14 -0.60 9.41
C TRP A 84 -6.35 -0.84 10.30
N GLU A 85 -6.14 -0.70 11.61
CA GLU A 85 -7.17 -0.90 12.64
C GLU A 85 -7.76 0.41 13.17
N HIS A 86 -7.48 1.54 12.50
CA HIS A 86 -7.89 2.87 12.94
C HIS A 86 -9.10 3.41 12.16
N GLU A 87 -9.75 4.44 12.72
CA GLU A 87 -10.78 5.20 12.01
C GLU A 87 -10.18 6.44 11.31
N PRO A 88 -10.59 6.75 10.07
CA PRO A 88 -11.50 5.96 9.22
C PRO A 88 -10.82 4.69 8.68
N PRO A 89 -11.60 3.64 8.32
CA PRO A 89 -11.04 2.45 7.69
C PRO A 89 -10.42 2.79 6.34
N LEU A 90 -9.43 1.99 5.92
CA LEU A 90 -8.91 2.07 4.55
C LEU A 90 -9.89 1.42 3.58
N ASP A 91 -10.11 2.08 2.45
CA ASP A 91 -10.81 1.52 1.31
C ASP A 91 -9.80 1.17 0.22
N VAL A 92 -10.15 0.18 -0.60
CA VAL A 92 -9.28 -0.34 -1.67
C VAL A 92 -10.12 -0.51 -2.92
N ASP A 93 -9.79 0.28 -3.94
CA ASP A 93 -10.33 0.11 -5.29
C ASP A 93 -9.56 -0.99 -6.02
N VAL A 94 -10.29 -1.80 -6.80
CA VAL A 94 -9.70 -2.91 -7.56
C VAL A 94 -10.25 -2.87 -8.98
N GLY A 95 -9.35 -2.74 -9.95
CA GLY A 95 -9.63 -2.94 -11.36
C GLY A 95 -9.03 -4.26 -11.87
N VAL A 96 -9.67 -4.85 -12.88
CA VAL A 96 -9.24 -6.11 -13.50
C VAL A 96 -9.33 -5.96 -15.01
N GLY A 97 -8.29 -6.38 -15.72
CA GLY A 97 -8.22 -6.29 -17.18
C GLY A 97 -7.17 -7.21 -17.78
N ALA A 98 -7.17 -7.37 -19.10
CA ALA A 98 -6.19 -8.22 -19.79
C ALA A 98 -4.80 -7.56 -19.86
N ASN A 99 -4.74 -6.26 -19.60
CA ASN A 99 -3.53 -5.48 -19.48
C ASN A 99 -3.72 -4.40 -18.41
N TRP A 100 -2.63 -3.76 -18.02
CA TRP A 100 -2.66 -2.77 -16.95
C TRP A 100 -3.48 -1.51 -17.30
N LEU A 101 -3.62 -1.15 -18.58
CA LEU A 101 -4.46 -0.01 -18.96
C LEU A 101 -5.95 -0.29 -18.72
N GLU A 102 -6.38 -1.53 -18.93
CA GLU A 102 -7.77 -1.98 -18.67
C GLU A 102 -8.03 -2.26 -17.20
N ALA A 103 -7.00 -2.62 -16.43
CA ALA A 103 -7.11 -2.92 -15.00
C ALA A 103 -7.08 -1.67 -14.09
N LYS A 104 -7.02 -0.48 -14.68
CA LYS A 104 -6.95 0.80 -13.97
C LYS A 104 -8.33 1.33 -13.58
#